data_AF-A0A010RQP3-F1
#
_entry.id   AF-A0A010RQP3-F1
#
_cell.length_a   1.000
_cell.length_b   1.000
_cell.length_c   1.000
_cell.angle_alpha   90.00
_cell.angle_beta   90.00
_cell.angle_gamma   90.00
#
_symmetry.space_group_name_H-M   'P 1'
#
loop_
_entity.id
_entity.type
_entity.pdbx_description
1 polymer ?
#
loop_
_entity_poly.entity_id
_entity_poly.type
_entity_poly.pdbx_seq_one_letter_code
_entity_poly.pdbx_strand_id
1 'polypeptide(L)'
;MAITRIGLIALADGPAQDEAEDGSTYLVASKASKCKVLTDVPGSQAWSVVYEITFANEADMEYYQTKDPIYQELMKQAAEGKATGFIAVSAEF
;
A
#
# COMPACT_ATOMS: atom_id res chain seq x y z
N MET A 1 -9.74 18.09 -4.18
CA MET A 1 -10.68 16.95 -4.20
C MET A 1 -10.01 15.84 -3.43
N ALA A 2 -10.76 15.08 -2.60
CA ALA A 2 -10.17 13.95 -1.90
C ALA A 2 -9.78 12.85 -2.89
N ILE A 3 -8.62 12.24 -2.67
CA ILE A 3 -8.05 11.22 -3.57
C ILE A 3 -7.90 9.94 -2.78
N THR A 4 -8.53 8.86 -3.24
CA THR A 4 -8.39 7.54 -2.63
C THR A 4 -7.47 6.67 -3.49
N ARG A 5 -6.45 6.11 -2.85
CA ARG A 5 -5.50 5.16 -3.43
C ARG A 5 -5.76 3.78 -2.83
N ILE A 6 -5.84 2.78 -3.69
CA ILE A 6 -5.95 1.37 -3.30
C ILE A 6 -4.68 0.65 -3.72
N GLY A 7 -4.13 -0.19 -2.86
CA GLY A 7 -2.97 -1.01 -3.22
C GLY A 7 -3.05 -2.45 -2.74
N LEU A 8 -2.26 -3.30 -3.39
CA LEU A 8 -2.09 -4.71 -3.07
C LEU A 8 -0.61 -5.00 -2.85
N ILE A 9 -0.34 -5.80 -1.82
CA ILE A 9 1.02 -6.22 -1.45
C ILE A 9 1.03 -7.75 -1.43
N ALA A 10 2.05 -8.33 -2.08
CA ALA A 10 2.40 -9.73 -1.93
C ALA A 10 3.62 -9.80 -1.02
N LEU A 11 3.41 -10.26 0.21
CA LEU A 11 4.48 -10.46 1.18
C LEU A 11 5.16 -11.80 0.94
N ALA A 12 6.48 -11.86 1.09
CA ALA A 12 7.20 -13.13 1.16
C ALA A 12 6.79 -13.88 2.44
N ASP A 13 6.80 -15.22 2.42
CA ASP A 13 6.53 -16.02 3.62
C ASP A 13 7.55 -15.69 4.73
N GLY A 14 7.12 -14.84 5.65
CA GLY A 14 7.91 -14.24 6.73
C GLY A 14 6.98 -13.52 7.72
N PRO A 15 7.47 -13.19 8.94
CA PRO A 15 6.60 -12.68 10.00
C PRO A 15 5.83 -11.45 9.52
N ALA A 16 4.54 -11.40 9.87
CA ALA A 16 3.65 -10.31 9.54
C ALA A 16 4.31 -8.99 9.92
N GLN A 17 4.45 -8.10 8.95
CA GLN A 17 4.91 -6.74 9.17
C GLN A 17 3.95 -6.11 10.19
N ASP A 18 4.47 -5.74 11.36
CA ASP A 18 3.70 -5.09 12.42
C ASP A 18 3.01 -3.84 11.87
N GLU A 19 1.78 -3.63 12.34
CA GLU A 19 0.86 -2.59 11.92
C GLU A 19 1.58 -1.25 11.74
N ALA A 20 1.46 -0.67 10.53
CA ALA A 20 1.99 0.65 10.26
C ALA A 20 1.37 1.64 11.26
N GLU A 21 2.21 2.29 12.07
CA GLU A 21 1.76 3.34 12.98
C GLU A 21 1.02 4.44 12.20
N ASP A 22 -0.03 4.96 12.84
CA ASP A 22 -0.95 5.96 12.28
C ASP A 22 -0.20 7.26 12.00
N GLY A 23 0.37 7.34 10.81
CA GLY A 23 1.27 8.39 10.37
C GLY A 23 0.54 9.53 9.69
N SER A 24 0.49 10.66 10.40
CA SER A 24 0.55 12.03 9.84
C SER A 24 -0.74 12.73 9.42
N THR A 25 -0.77 14.05 9.68
CA THR A 25 -1.84 15.04 9.44
C THR A 25 -2.36 15.19 8.01
N TYR A 26 -1.73 14.52 7.04
CA TYR A 26 -2.05 14.60 5.61
C TYR A 26 -2.91 13.41 5.12
N LEU A 27 -3.10 12.37 5.97
CA LEU A 27 -4.03 11.27 5.72
C LEU A 27 -5.43 11.62 6.23
N VAL A 28 -6.44 11.48 5.36
CA VAL A 28 -7.85 11.66 5.73
C VAL A 28 -8.42 10.36 6.32
N ALA A 29 -8.03 9.23 5.74
CA ALA A 29 -8.40 7.90 6.21
C ALA A 29 -7.41 6.86 5.70
N SER A 30 -7.22 5.78 6.44
CA SER A 30 -6.44 4.62 6.03
C SER A 30 -7.13 3.34 6.51
N LYS A 31 -7.07 2.27 5.70
CA LYS A 31 -7.56 0.93 6.03
C LYS A 31 -6.67 -0.12 5.38
N ALA A 32 -6.46 -1.25 6.04
CA ALA A 32 -5.78 -2.41 5.46
C ALA A 32 -6.44 -3.71 5.91
N SER A 33 -6.34 -4.75 5.08
CA SER A 33 -6.83 -6.09 5.41
C SER A 33 -6.00 -7.14 4.70
N LYS A 34 -5.89 -8.32 5.32
CA LYS A 34 -5.49 -9.52 4.59
C LYS A 34 -6.52 -9.81 3.50
N CYS A 35 -6.07 -10.17 2.32
CA CYS A 35 -6.95 -10.49 1.20
C CYS A 35 -6.84 -11.97 0.81
N LYS A 36 -7.94 -12.50 0.25
CA LYS A 36 -7.95 -13.79 -0.44
C LYS A 36 -8.17 -13.49 -1.93
N VAL A 37 -7.19 -13.84 -2.75
CA VAL A 37 -7.31 -13.71 -4.21
C VAL A 37 -8.38 -14.68 -4.70
N LEU A 38 -9.40 -14.15 -5.40
CA LEU A 38 -10.48 -14.96 -5.97
C LEU A 38 -10.14 -15.43 -7.39
N THR A 39 -9.54 -14.54 -8.19
CA THR A 39 -9.13 -14.79 -9.58
C THR A 39 -7.91 -13.92 -9.87
N ASP A 40 -6.92 -14.48 -10.58
CA ASP A 40 -5.75 -13.74 -11.07
C ASP A 40 -5.20 -14.38 -12.36
N VAL A 41 -4.32 -13.68 -13.07
CA VAL A 41 -3.64 -14.18 -14.26
C VAL A 41 -2.49 -15.14 -13.90
N PRO A 42 -2.19 -16.15 -14.73
CA PRO A 42 -1.04 -17.02 -14.52
C PRO A 42 0.27 -16.21 -14.41
N GLY A 43 1.09 -16.54 -13.42
CA GLY A 43 2.36 -15.83 -13.16
C GLY A 43 2.24 -14.54 -12.34
N SER A 44 1.04 -14.21 -11.86
CA SER A 44 0.85 -13.10 -10.91
C SER A 44 1.40 -13.42 -9.52
N GLN A 45 1.50 -12.37 -8.69
CA GLN A 45 2.07 -12.43 -7.35
C GLN A 45 1.06 -13.03 -6.35
N ALA A 46 1.58 -13.59 -5.26
CA ALA A 46 0.76 -14.10 -4.16
C ALA A 46 0.24 -12.95 -3.28
N TRP A 47 -0.69 -12.14 -3.81
CA TRP A 47 -1.27 -11.01 -3.09
C TRP A 47 -1.87 -11.45 -1.75
N SER A 48 -1.45 -10.79 -0.68
CA SER A 48 -1.81 -11.17 0.70
C SER A 48 -2.40 -10.02 1.51
N VAL A 49 -2.18 -8.77 1.10
CA VAL A 49 -2.72 -7.57 1.75
C VAL A 49 -3.34 -6.64 0.72
N VAL A 50 -4.51 -6.09 1.05
CA VAL A 50 -5.12 -4.94 0.38
C VAL A 50 -5.15 -3.76 1.34
N TYR A 51 -4.86 -2.56 0.85
CA TYR A 51 -4.95 -1.34 1.63
C TYR A 51 -5.62 -0.22 0.83
N GLU A 52 -6.21 0.72 1.55
CA GLU A 52 -6.87 1.92 1.04
C GLU A 52 -6.38 3.12 1.86
N ILE A 53 -5.98 4.19 1.18
CA ILE A 53 -5.55 5.44 1.81
C ILE A 53 -6.24 6.59 1.10
N THR A 54 -6.88 7.48 1.85
CA THR A 54 -7.52 8.69 1.35
C THR A 54 -6.70 9.91 1.75
N PHE A 55 -6.40 10.77 0.77
CA PHE A 55 -5.70 12.03 0.90
C PHE A 55 -6.66 13.20 0.67
N ALA A 56 -6.41 14.35 1.30
CA ALA A 56 -7.27 15.52 1.12
C ALA A 56 -7.08 16.19 -0.25
N ASN A 57 -5.88 16.07 -0.83
CA ASN A 57 -5.48 16.65 -2.11
C ASN A 57 -4.27 15.91 -2.69
N GLU A 58 -3.86 16.31 -3.90
CA GLU A 58 -2.74 15.70 -4.64
C GLU A 58 -1.37 15.95 -4.01
N ALA A 59 -1.16 17.10 -3.38
CA ALA A 59 0.11 17.43 -2.73
C ALA A 59 0.39 16.52 -1.52
N ASP A 60 -0.65 16.18 -0.76
CA ASP A 60 -0.58 15.23 0.35
C ASP A 60 -0.25 13.81 -0.13
N MET A 61 -0.85 13.40 -1.26
CA MET A 61 -0.54 12.12 -1.91
C MET A 61 0.91 12.09 -2.42
N GLU A 62 1.38 13.16 -3.05
CA GLU A 62 2.76 13.28 -3.53
C GLU A 62 3.75 13.25 -2.37
N TYR A 63 3.45 13.93 -1.27
CA TYR A 63 4.24 13.86 -0.05
C TYR A 63 4.35 12.43 0.47
N TYR A 64 3.22 11.71 0.58
CA TYR A 64 3.22 10.32 1.00
C TYR A 64 4.12 9.44 0.11
N GLN A 65 4.07 9.63 -1.20
CA GLN A 65 4.84 8.79 -2.13
C GLN A 65 6.33 9.11 -2.18
N THR A 66 6.72 10.34 -1.85
CA THR A 66 8.10 10.82 -2.07
C THR A 66 8.87 11.04 -0.78
N LYS A 67 8.19 11.37 0.32
CA LYS A 67 8.82 11.84 1.56
C LYS A 67 8.41 11.04 2.79
N ASP A 68 7.26 10.40 2.78
CA ASP A 68 6.78 9.69 3.97
C ASP A 68 7.66 8.47 4.30
N PRO A 69 8.16 8.37 5.54
CA PRO A 69 9.06 7.28 5.94
C PRO A 69 8.40 5.90 5.91
N ILE A 70 7.08 5.79 6.11
CA ILE A 70 6.37 4.50 6.05
C ILE A 70 6.36 4.00 4.61
N TYR A 71 6.04 4.87 3.65
CA TYR A 71 6.08 4.50 2.24
C TYR A 71 7.50 4.17 1.77
N GLN A 72 8.51 4.91 2.21
CA GLN A 72 9.91 4.62 1.88
C GLN A 72 10.37 3.29 2.46
N GLU A 73 9.99 2.97 3.70
CA GLU A 73 10.31 1.69 4.32
C GLU A 73 9.59 0.53 3.60
N LEU A 74 8.33 0.71 3.19
CA LEU A 74 7.62 -0.27 2.37
C LEU A 74 8.34 -0.55 1.05
N MET A 75 8.76 0.50 0.33
CA MET A 75 9.50 0.37 -0.92
C MET A 75 10.88 -0.27 -0.72
N LYS A 76 11.56 0.04 0.39
CA LYS A 76 12.82 -0.59 0.76
C LYS A 76 12.64 -2.08 1.06
N GLN A 77 11.60 -2.46 1.80
CA GLN A 77 11.28 -3.87 2.07
C GLN A 77 10.93 -4.62 0.79
N ALA A 78 10.23 -3.98 -0.15
CA ALA A 78 10.02 -4.54 -1.49
C ALA A 78 11.35 -4.73 -2.24
N ALA A 79 12.25 -3.75 -2.20
CA ALA A 79 13.57 -3.86 -2.83
C ALA A 79 14.48 -4.92 -2.17
N GLU A 80 14.34 -5.15 -0.86
CA GLU A 80 15.00 -6.22 -0.10
C GLU A 80 14.39 -7.62 -0.35
N GLY A 81 13.34 -7.72 -1.17
CA GLY A 81 12.67 -8.99 -1.49
C GLY A 81 11.73 -9.51 -0.41
N LYS A 82 11.42 -8.70 0.60
CA LYS A 82 10.42 -9.04 1.65
C LYS A 82 8.99 -8.88 1.14
N ALA A 83 8.77 -8.06 0.12
CA ALA A 83 7.57 -8.10 -0.71
C ALA A 83 7.95 -8.62 -2.09
N THR A 84 7.22 -9.63 -2.56
CA THR A 84 7.38 -10.22 -3.90
C THR A 84 6.59 -9.44 -4.96
N GLY A 85 5.67 -8.57 -4.54
CA GLY A 85 4.88 -7.73 -5.41
C GLY A 85 4.27 -6.52 -4.70
N PHE A 86 4.20 -5.40 -5.40
CA PHE A 86 3.53 -4.18 -4.96
C PHE A 86 2.83 -3.52 -6.15
N ILE A 87 1.54 -3.24 -6.01
CA ILE A 87 0.78 -2.42 -6.96
C ILE A 87 -0.09 -1.44 -6.18
N ALA A 88 -0.20 -0.22 -6.68
CA ALA A 88 -1.10 0.77 -6.12
C ALA A 88 -1.68 1.64 -7.23
N VAL A 89 -2.99 1.87 -7.16
CA VAL A 89 -3.77 2.57 -8.17
C VAL A 89 -4.61 3.66 -7.53
N SER A 90 -4.81 4.75 -8.26
CA SER A 90 -5.82 5.76 -7.97
C SER A 90 -6.91 5.60 -9.03
N ALA A 91 -8.17 5.67 -8.62
CA ALA A 91 -9.32 5.58 -9.52
C ALA A 91 -10.22 6.80 -9.32
N GLU A 92 -10.66 7.38 -10.43
CA GLU A 92 -11.72 8.37 -10.47
C GLU A 92 -13.03 7.62 -10.79
N PHE A 93 -14.05 7.81 -9.95
CA PHE A 93 -15.39 7.22 -10.15
C PHE A 93 -16.40 8.32 -10.44
#